data_AF-A0A3N5UUJ6-F1
#
_entry.id   AF-A0A3N5UUJ6-F1
#
_cell.length_a   1.000
_cell.length_b   1.000
_cell.length_c   1.000
_cell.angle_alpha   90.00
_cell.angle_beta   90.00
_cell.angle_gamma   90.00
#
_symmetry.space_group_name_H-M   'P 1'
#
loop_
_entity.id
_entity.type
_entity.pdbx_description
1 polymer ?
#
loop_
_entity_poly.entity_id
_entity_poly.type
_entity_poly.pdbx_seq_one_letter_code
_entity_poly.pdbx_strand_id
1 'polypeptide(L)'
;MSLDTAWSDILKKEPTGIDDCDLGEVQQIGTDFIVTEKSIINKKRYCIPKNLIAGFDGHTLYFRIMKAESKRFRRDNLKHTEKSLKSSHSIVNLLYD
;
A
#
# COMPACT_ATOMS: atom_id res chain seq x y z
N MET A 1 -16.03 -23.60 -5.43
CA MET A 1 -15.07 -22.78 -6.21
C MET A 1 -14.51 -21.73 -5.27
N SER A 2 -13.28 -21.94 -4.79
CA SER A 2 -12.69 -21.15 -3.71
C SER A 2 -12.23 -19.79 -4.24
N LEU A 3 -12.59 -18.71 -3.55
CA LEU A 3 -12.19 -17.32 -3.84
C LEU A 3 -10.66 -17.10 -3.74
N ASP A 4 -9.92 -18.14 -3.35
CA ASP A 4 -8.49 -18.16 -3.05
C ASP A 4 -7.60 -18.21 -4.31
N THR A 5 -8.10 -18.74 -5.42
CA THR A 5 -7.29 -19.01 -6.62
C THR A 5 -6.85 -17.72 -7.33
N ALA A 6 -7.72 -16.70 -7.41
CA ALA A 6 -7.41 -15.47 -8.13
C ALA A 6 -6.31 -14.63 -7.43
N TRP A 7 -6.31 -14.59 -6.10
CA TRP A 7 -5.30 -13.87 -5.33
C TRP A 7 -3.97 -14.63 -5.25
N SER A 8 -4.03 -15.95 -5.26
CA SER A 8 -2.84 -16.82 -5.33
C SER A 8 -2.03 -16.59 -6.61
N ASP A 9 -2.69 -16.26 -7.72
CA ASP A 9 -2.03 -15.95 -9.00
C ASP A 9 -1.31 -14.59 -9.00
N ILE A 10 -1.75 -13.68 -8.12
CA ILE A 10 -1.20 -12.34 -7.94
C ILE A 10 -0.02 -12.35 -6.96
N LEU A 11 0.12 -13.38 -6.13
CA LEU A 11 1.31 -13.59 -5.30
C LEU A 11 2.54 -13.73 -6.19
N LYS A 12 3.63 -13.08 -5.79
CA LYS A 12 4.89 -12.98 -6.55
C LYS A 12 4.82 -12.21 -7.87
N LYS A 13 3.70 -11.58 -8.20
CA LYS A 13 3.63 -10.63 -9.33
C LYS A 13 4.17 -9.27 -8.91
N GLU A 14 4.58 -8.49 -9.89
CA GLU A 14 5.09 -7.13 -9.74
C GLU A 14 4.00 -6.13 -10.15
N PRO A 15 3.20 -5.61 -9.20
CA PRO A 15 2.24 -4.57 -9.48
C PRO A 15 2.87 -3.25 -9.88
N THR A 16 2.19 -2.57 -10.80
CA THR A 16 2.62 -1.29 -11.35
C THR A 16 1.64 -0.18 -10.97
N GLY A 17 2.18 1.00 -10.66
CA GLY A 17 1.38 2.21 -10.45
C GLY A 17 0.96 2.92 -11.75
N ILE A 18 0.45 4.15 -11.63
CA ILE A 18 0.03 4.96 -12.79
C ILE A 18 1.23 5.40 -13.65
N ASP A 19 2.39 5.59 -13.04
CA ASP A 19 3.60 6.21 -13.64
C ASP A 19 4.74 5.20 -13.82
N ASP A 20 4.42 3.98 -14.26
CA ASP A 20 5.37 2.84 -14.28
C ASP A 20 6.08 2.66 -12.94
N CYS A 21 5.36 2.97 -11.86
CA CYS A 21 5.89 2.91 -10.52
C CYS A 21 5.98 1.45 -10.11
N ASP A 22 7.18 0.90 -10.15
CA ASP A 22 7.46 -0.42 -9.60
C ASP A 22 7.27 -0.42 -8.07
N LEU A 23 6.26 -1.17 -7.62
CA LEU A 23 5.90 -1.36 -6.21
C LEU A 23 6.59 -2.61 -5.63
N GLY A 24 7.34 -3.36 -6.44
CA GLY A 24 8.00 -4.61 -6.07
C GLY A 24 7.05 -5.80 -6.06
N GLU A 25 7.53 -6.93 -5.54
CA GLU A 25 6.84 -8.20 -5.56
C GLU A 25 5.72 -8.27 -4.51
N VAL A 26 4.54 -8.78 -4.87
CA VAL A 26 3.47 -9.09 -3.91
C VAL A 26 3.90 -10.26 -3.02
N GLN A 27 4.14 -9.95 -1.74
CA GLN A 27 4.49 -10.94 -0.73
C GLN A 27 3.25 -11.51 -0.03
N GLN A 28 2.22 -10.68 0.17
CA GLN A 28 1.03 -11.08 0.90
C GLN A 28 -0.17 -10.24 0.49
N ILE A 29 -1.34 -10.88 0.44
CA ILE A 29 -2.62 -10.23 0.17
C ILE A 29 -3.47 -10.43 1.42
N GLY A 30 -3.71 -9.36 2.16
CA GLY A 30 -4.66 -9.34 3.25
C GLY A 30 -6.09 -9.16 2.75
N THR A 31 -7.05 -9.04 3.67
CA THR A 31 -8.45 -8.81 3.33
C THR A 31 -8.65 -7.47 2.61
N ASP A 32 -8.13 -6.39 3.18
CA ASP A 32 -8.31 -5.01 2.69
C ASP A 32 -7.04 -4.35 2.16
N PHE A 33 -5.89 -5.00 2.31
CA PHE A 33 -4.58 -4.47 1.92
C PHE A 33 -3.74 -5.51 1.21
N ILE A 34 -2.77 -5.04 0.44
CA ILE A 34 -1.77 -5.84 -0.26
C ILE A 34 -0.40 -5.37 0.19
N VAL A 35 0.45 -6.32 0.52
CA VAL A 35 1.80 -6.10 1.00
C VAL A 35 2.76 -6.44 -0.13
N THR A 36 3.49 -5.43 -0.60
CA THR A 36 4.54 -5.61 -1.62
C THR A 36 5.91 -5.35 -1.02
N GLU A 37 6.94 -6.03 -1.54
CA GLU A 37 8.32 -5.86 -1.11
C GLU A 37 9.21 -5.57 -2.30
N LYS A 38 9.87 -4.41 -2.25
CA LYS A 38 10.81 -3.97 -3.28
C LYS A 38 12.23 -4.22 -2.78
N SER A 39 12.95 -5.09 -3.51
CA SER A 39 14.35 -5.48 -3.29
C SER A 39 14.58 -6.34 -2.05
N ILE A 40 15.32 -7.44 -2.23
CA ILE A 40 15.59 -8.49 -1.23
C ILE A 40 16.59 -8.01 -0.17
N ILE A 41 17.56 -7.18 -0.60
CA ILE A 41 18.71 -6.74 0.20
C ILE A 41 18.33 -5.54 1.08
N ASN A 42 17.57 -4.59 0.52
CA ASN A 42 17.13 -3.39 1.24
C ASN A 42 15.60 -3.40 1.34
N LYS A 43 15.08 -4.33 2.15
CA LYS A 43 13.65 -4.72 2.26
C LYS A 43 12.73 -3.51 2.45
N LYS A 44 12.27 -2.92 1.35
CA LYS A 44 11.28 -1.84 1.36
C LYS A 44 9.90 -2.46 1.21
N ARG A 45 9.19 -2.61 2.32
CA ARG A 45 7.83 -3.14 2.32
C ARG A 45 6.80 -2.01 2.26
N TYR A 46 5.86 -2.13 1.33
CA TYR A 46 4.74 -1.22 1.16
C TYR A 46 3.46 -1.93 1.58
N CYS A 47 2.60 -1.22 2.30
CA CYS A 47 1.27 -1.70 2.66
C CYS A 47 0.26 -0.84 1.89
N ILE A 48 -0.35 -1.42 0.87
CA ILE A 48 -1.18 -0.72 -0.09
C ILE A 48 -2.63 -1.15 0.10
N PRO A 49 -3.56 -0.24 0.42
CA PRO A 49 -4.97 -0.60 0.52
C PRO A 49 -5.54 -0.98 -0.85
N LYS A 50 -6.39 -2.01 -0.88
CA LYS A 50 -7.05 -2.49 -2.10
C LYS A 50 -7.96 -1.45 -2.75
N ASN A 51 -8.41 -0.45 -1.99
CA ASN A 51 -9.18 0.68 -2.51
C ASN A 51 -8.40 1.51 -3.56
N LEU A 52 -7.07 1.35 -3.61
CA LEU A 52 -6.23 1.99 -4.62
C LEU A 52 -6.01 1.11 -5.85
N ILE A 53 -6.63 -0.07 -5.94
CA ILE A 53 -6.53 -0.89 -7.16
C ILE A 53 -7.24 -0.13 -8.29
N ALA A 54 -6.47 0.16 -9.35
CA ALA A 54 -7.00 0.74 -10.58
C ALA A 54 -7.70 -0.31 -11.43
N GLY A 55 -7.16 -1.52 -11.45
CA GLY A 55 -7.67 -2.65 -12.23
C GLY A 55 -6.66 -3.81 -12.25
N PHE A 56 -7.10 -4.95 -12.80
CA PHE A 56 -6.27 -6.13 -13.03
C PHE A 56 -6.55 -6.64 -14.43
N ASP A 57 -5.52 -6.80 -15.25
CA ASP A 57 -5.65 -7.24 -16.65
C ASP A 57 -5.54 -8.76 -16.81
N GLY A 58 -5.52 -9.52 -15.70
CA GLY A 58 -5.25 -10.96 -15.73
C GLY A 58 -3.77 -11.31 -15.59
N HIS A 59 -2.86 -10.37 -15.90
CA HIS A 59 -1.42 -10.57 -15.76
C HIS A 59 -0.77 -9.62 -14.75
N THR A 60 -1.14 -8.34 -14.81
CA THR A 60 -0.54 -7.27 -14.01
C THR A 60 -1.62 -6.54 -13.20
N LEU A 61 -1.32 -6.29 -11.92
CA LEU A 61 -2.18 -5.52 -11.03
C LEU A 61 -1.78 -4.05 -11.08
N TYR A 62 -2.73 -3.19 -11.43
CA TYR A 62 -2.53 -1.76 -11.53
C TYR A 62 -3.05 -1.07 -10.29
N PHE A 63 -2.24 -0.17 -9.72
CA PHE A 63 -2.64 0.69 -8.61
C PHE A 63 -2.73 2.14 -9.05
N ARG A 64 -3.70 2.87 -8.49
CA ARG A 64 -3.85 4.32 -8.60
C ARG A 64 -2.85 5.06 -7.71
N ILE A 65 -1.59 4.65 -7.74
CA ILE A 65 -0.51 5.18 -6.92
C ILE A 65 0.59 5.70 -7.84
N MET A 66 1.01 6.94 -7.58
CA MET A 66 2.15 7.56 -8.25
C MET A 66 3.45 7.26 -7.49
N LYS A 67 4.58 7.33 -8.18
CA LYS A 67 5.91 7.12 -7.57
C LYS A 67 6.19 8.04 -6.38
N ALA A 68 5.72 9.29 -6.44
CA ALA A 68 5.80 10.23 -5.33
C ALA A 68 5.00 9.75 -4.10
N GLU A 69 3.76 9.28 -4.31
CA GLU A 69 2.86 8.80 -3.27
C GLU A 69 3.27 7.45 -2.68
N SER A 70 3.95 6.59 -3.45
CA SER A 70 4.43 5.27 -2.98
C SER A 70 5.22 5.36 -1.67
N LYS A 71 5.94 6.46 -1.43
CA LYS A 71 6.72 6.70 -0.21
C LYS A 71 5.84 6.76 1.05
N ARG A 72 4.58 7.15 0.93
CA ARG A 72 3.61 7.27 2.04
C ARG A 72 3.14 5.89 2.53
N PHE A 73 3.11 4.91 1.62
CA PHE A 73 2.70 3.53 1.92
C PHE A 73 3.84 2.65 2.44
N ARG A 74 5.06 3.18 2.53
CA ARG A 74 6.19 2.45 3.14
C ARG A 74 5.90 2.21 4.60
N ARG A 75 6.08 0.96 5.05
CA ARG A 75 5.93 0.61 6.48
C ARG A 75 6.84 1.44 7.40
N ASP A 76 8.01 1.82 6.90
CA ASP A 76 8.96 2.68 7.63
C ASP A 76 8.38 4.09 7.89
N ASN A 77 7.52 4.58 6.99
CA ASN A 77 6.94 5.93 7.06
C ASN A 77 5.62 5.97 7.88
N LEU A 78 5.00 4.82 8.14
CA LEU A 78 3.79 4.74 8.99
C LEU A 78 4.06 5.26 10.41
N LYS A 79 5.29 5.05 10.92
CA LYS A 79 5.68 5.46 12.28
C LYS A 79 5.69 6.99 12.48
N HIS A 80 5.76 7.78 11.41
CA HIS A 80 5.77 9.24 11.50
C HIS A 80 4.38 9.87 11.38
N THR A 81 3.40 9.13 10.85
CA THR A 81 2.06 9.69 10.56
C THR A 81 1.14 9.64 11.77
N GLU A 82 1.28 8.64 12.65
CA GLU A 82 0.49 8.56 13.91
C GLU A 82 0.79 9.71 14.89
N LYS A 83 2.00 10.30 14.82
CA LYS A 83 2.37 11.46 15.64
C LYS A 83 1.69 12.75 15.18
N SER A 84 1.34 12.86 13.90
CA SER A 84 0.67 14.04 13.32
C SER A 84 -0.83 14.07 13.62
N LEU A 85 -1.51 12.91 13.58
CA LEU A 85 -2.95 12.82 13.86
C LEU A 85 -3.31 12.98 15.34
N LYS A 86 -2.40 12.61 16.26
CA LYS A 86 -2.57 12.90 17.70
C LYS A 86 -2.29 14.36 18.05
N SER A 87 -1.44 15.06 17.29
CA SER A 87 -1.18 16.49 17.49
C SER A 87 -2.36 17.37 17.08
N SER A 88 -3.14 16.96 16.09
CA SER A 88 -4.35 17.71 15.66
C SER A 88 -5.57 17.50 16.58
N HIS A 89 -5.59 16.46 17.42
CA HIS A 89 -6.68 16.24 18.38
C HIS A 89 -6.55 17.04 19.69
N SER A 90 -5.44 17.74 19.93
CA SER A 90 -5.30 18.66 21.07
C SER A 90 -5.78 20.09 20.79
N ILE A 91 -5.98 20.49 19.52
CA ILE A 91 -6.35 21.87 19.19
C ILE A 91 -7.88 22.09 19.29
N VAL A 92 -8.68 21.02 19.20
CA VAL A 92 -10.15 21.12 19.25
C VAL A 92 -10.73 21.25 20.67
N ASN A 93 -9.92 21.10 21.73
CA ASN A 93 -10.38 21.13 23.12
C ASN A 93 -10.07 22.45 23.88
N LEU A 94 -9.63 23.51 23.19
CA LEU A 94 -9.34 24.83 23.81
C LEU A 94 -10.29 25.96 23.35
N LEU A 95 -11.39 25.61 22.68
CA LEU A 95 -12.40 26.59 22.21
C LEU A 95 -13.76 26.43 22.91
N TYR A 96 -13.80 25.66 24.01
CA TYR A 96 -14.93 25.58 24.92
C TYR A 96 -14.42 25.73 26.36
N ASP A 97 -14.03 26.95 26.73
CA ASP A 97 -14.13 27.48 28.09
C ASP A 97 -14.58 28.95 27.98
#